data_AF-A0A3D9L9T8-F1
#
_entry.id   AF-A0A3D9L9T8-F1
#
_cell.length_a   1.000
_cell.length_b   1.000
_cell.length_c   1.000
_cell.angle_alpha   90.00
_cell.angle_beta   90.00
_cell.angle_gamma   90.00
#
_symmetry.space_group_name_H-M   'P 1'
#
loop_
_entity.id
_entity.type
_entity.pdbx_description
1 polymer ?
#
loop_
_entity_poly.entity_id
_entity_poly.type
_entity_poly.pdbx_seq_one_letter_code
_entity_poly.pdbx_strand_id
1 'polypeptide(L)'
;MTIPETTLTALKLAGQAAADKQATDIVAVDVAQQMGLTDAFLIASAGSERQVVSVVDEIEDVLTQQLTLDVIRREGKAGGRWVLLDYGHFVVHVQHEEERVFYALDRLWKDAPLVDLGLADGVAADEGGSAVDPDEGPRDWTPSRDQD
;
A
#
# COMPACT_ATOMS: atom_id res chain seq x y z
N MET A 1 -11.99 -14.29 -12.79
CA MET A 1 -10.91 -14.58 -13.76
C MET A 1 -9.64 -14.66 -12.93
N THR A 2 -8.72 -15.58 -13.22
CA THR A 2 -7.50 -15.74 -12.43
C THR A 2 -6.39 -14.93 -13.07
N ILE A 3 -5.62 -14.17 -12.28
CA ILE A 3 -4.46 -13.43 -12.76
C ILE A 3 -3.46 -14.40 -13.42
N PRO A 4 -2.95 -14.09 -14.63
CA PRO A 4 -1.94 -14.92 -15.28
C PRO A 4 -0.69 -15.10 -14.41
N GLU A 5 -0.07 -16.28 -14.45
CA GLU A 5 1.11 -16.61 -13.64
C GLU A 5 2.29 -15.65 -13.88
N THR A 6 2.44 -15.16 -15.11
CA THR A 6 3.43 -14.13 -15.47
C THR A 6 3.19 -12.82 -14.73
N THR A 7 1.94 -12.37 -14.69
CA THR A 7 1.54 -11.15 -13.97
C THR A 7 1.70 -11.32 -12.47
N LEU A 8 1.30 -12.47 -11.92
CA LEU A 8 1.50 -12.79 -10.51
C LEU A 8 2.98 -12.78 -10.13
N THR A 9 3.85 -13.34 -10.96
CA THR A 9 5.31 -13.33 -10.73
C THR A 9 5.86 -11.92 -10.71
N ALA A 10 5.46 -11.07 -11.66
CA ALA A 10 5.86 -9.67 -11.71
C ALA A 10 5.37 -8.89 -10.47
N LEU A 11 4.11 -9.08 -10.06
CA LEU A 11 3.55 -8.44 -8.86
C LEU A 11 4.31 -8.85 -7.59
N LYS A 12 4.67 -10.12 -7.44
CA LYS A 12 5.46 -10.61 -6.30
C LYS A 12 6.86 -9.97 -6.25
N LEU A 13 7.54 -9.91 -7.39
CA LEU A 13 8.85 -9.26 -7.48
C LEU A 13 8.76 -7.76 -7.19
N ALA A 14 7.77 -7.06 -7.76
CA ALA A 14 7.55 -5.64 -7.52
C ALA A 14 7.17 -5.36 -6.05
N GLY A 15 6.33 -6.20 -5.46
CA GLY A 15 5.97 -6.13 -4.04
C GLY A 15 7.19 -6.32 -3.14
N GLN A 16 8.06 -7.29 -3.45
CA GLN A 16 9.29 -7.52 -2.71
C GLN A 16 10.27 -6.36 -2.87
N ALA A 17 10.46 -5.84 -4.09
CA ALA A 17 11.30 -4.67 -4.36
C ALA A 17 10.82 -3.44 -3.58
N ALA A 18 9.50 -3.23 -3.48
CA ALA A 18 8.94 -2.18 -2.66
C ALA A 18 9.23 -2.40 -1.16
N ALA A 19 9.07 -3.64 -0.67
CA ALA A 19 9.37 -4.00 0.71
C ALA A 19 10.86 -3.82 1.05
N ASP A 20 11.77 -4.13 0.13
CA ASP A 20 13.22 -3.96 0.27
C ASP A 20 13.60 -2.47 0.42
N LYS A 21 12.78 -1.57 -0.12
CA LYS A 21 12.87 -0.11 0.08
C LYS A 21 12.04 0.42 1.25
N GLN A 22 11.60 -0.47 2.13
CA GLN A 22 10.82 -0.17 3.33
C GLN A 22 9.51 0.57 3.01
N ALA A 23 8.91 0.30 1.85
CA ALA A 23 7.56 0.78 1.54
C ALA A 23 6.54 0.12 2.49
N THR A 24 5.45 0.83 2.76
CA THR A 24 4.37 0.41 3.64
C THR A 24 3.09 0.17 2.86
N ASP A 25 2.14 -0.54 3.49
CA ASP A 25 0.80 -0.80 2.97
C ASP A 25 0.80 -1.35 1.54
N ILE A 26 1.73 -2.28 1.27
CA ILE A 26 1.95 -2.89 -0.03
C ILE A 26 0.82 -3.88 -0.28
N VAL A 27 -0.06 -3.56 -1.23
CA VAL A 27 -1.23 -4.36 -1.55
C VAL A 27 -1.37 -4.51 -3.05
N ALA A 28 -1.70 -5.71 -3.51
CA ALA A 28 -2.08 -5.95 -4.88
C ALA A 28 -3.55 -6.34 -4.97
N VAL A 29 -4.26 -5.81 -5.95
CA VAL A 29 -5.70 -6.00 -6.16
C VAL A 29 -5.97 -6.46 -7.60
N ASP A 30 -6.86 -7.45 -7.75
CA ASP A 30 -7.37 -7.91 -9.04
C ASP A 30 -8.46 -6.95 -9.53
N VAL A 31 -8.19 -6.25 -10.63
CA VAL A 31 -9.13 -5.29 -11.22
C VAL A 31 -9.64 -5.74 -12.59
N ALA A 32 -9.32 -6.95 -13.03
CA ALA A 32 -9.63 -7.43 -14.37
C ALA A 32 -11.14 -7.36 -14.70
N GLN A 33 -11.99 -7.53 -13.68
CA GLN A 33 -13.46 -7.44 -13.85
C GLN A 33 -13.98 -6.00 -13.94
N GLN A 34 -13.24 -5.03 -13.41
CA GLN A 34 -13.64 -3.62 -13.35
C GLN A 34 -13.03 -2.81 -14.50
N MET A 35 -11.80 -3.15 -14.88
CA MET A 35 -10.95 -2.44 -15.83
C MET A 35 -10.61 -3.43 -16.96
N GLY A 36 -11.40 -3.48 -18.03
CA GLY A 36 -11.25 -4.49 -19.10
C GLY A 36 -9.94 -4.49 -19.90
N LEU A 37 -8.90 -3.77 -19.44
CA LEU A 37 -7.57 -3.68 -20.05
C LEU A 37 -6.44 -4.09 -19.09
N THR A 38 -6.59 -3.89 -17.78
CA THR A 38 -5.54 -4.11 -16.77
C THR A 38 -5.99 -5.22 -15.84
N ASP A 39 -5.12 -6.19 -15.57
CA ASP A 39 -5.46 -7.35 -14.75
C ASP A 39 -5.32 -7.03 -13.26
N ALA A 40 -4.33 -6.22 -12.86
CA ALA A 40 -4.05 -5.93 -11.47
C ALA A 40 -3.44 -4.54 -11.21
N PHE A 41 -3.63 -4.04 -9.99
CA PHE A 41 -2.92 -2.89 -9.44
C PHE A 41 -2.08 -3.31 -8.24
N LEU A 42 -0.82 -2.87 -8.20
CA LEU A 42 0.02 -2.89 -7.00
C LEU A 42 0.08 -1.48 -6.43
N ILE A 43 -0.22 -1.32 -5.15
CA ILE A 43 -0.24 -0.04 -4.45
C ILE A 43 0.77 -0.13 -3.30
N ALA A 44 1.64 0.88 -3.19
CA ALA A 44 2.62 0.98 -2.12
C ALA A 44 2.72 2.43 -1.61
N SER A 45 2.99 2.57 -0.32
CA SER A 45 3.14 3.86 0.35
C SER A 45 4.57 4.08 0.84
N ALA A 46 4.98 5.35 0.95
CA ALA A 46 6.28 5.74 1.44
C ALA A 46 6.18 7.00 2.30
N GLY A 47 7.07 7.15 3.28
CA GLY A 47 7.07 8.25 4.25
C GLY A 47 7.77 9.52 3.78
N SER A 48 8.32 9.54 2.56
CA SER A 48 8.87 10.75 1.95
C SER A 48 8.89 10.67 0.43
N GLU A 49 8.87 11.83 -0.24
CA GLU A 49 9.01 11.95 -1.69
C GLU A 49 10.27 11.28 -2.24
N ARG A 50 11.39 11.40 -1.52
CA ARG A 50 12.65 10.74 -1.89
C ARG A 50 12.52 9.22 -1.82
N GLN A 51 11.79 8.71 -0.82
CA GLN A 51 11.55 7.27 -0.69
C GLN A 51 10.62 6.78 -1.81
N VAL A 52 9.56 7.52 -2.17
CA VAL A 52 8.71 7.20 -3.33
C VAL A 52 9.55 6.98 -4.58
N VAL A 53 10.48 7.90 -4.88
CA VAL A 53 11.38 7.76 -6.03
C VAL A 53 12.27 6.52 -5.89
N SER A 54 12.84 6.26 -4.72
CA SER A 54 13.68 5.06 -4.52
C SER A 54 12.94 3.73 -4.66
N VAL A 55 11.66 3.68 -4.25
CA VAL A 55 10.79 2.51 -4.39
C VAL A 55 10.49 2.27 -5.86
N VAL A 56 10.12 3.33 -6.58
CA VAL A 56 9.87 3.30 -8.02
C VAL A 56 11.09 2.79 -8.78
N ASP A 57 12.25 3.40 -8.57
CA ASP A 57 13.46 3.07 -9.31
C ASP A 57 13.88 1.60 -9.05
N GLU A 58 13.72 1.10 -7.82
CA GLU A 58 14.00 -0.30 -7.49
C GLU A 58 13.04 -1.28 -8.17
N ILE A 59 11.74 -0.95 -8.22
CA ILE A 59 10.75 -1.78 -8.92
C ILE A 59 11.08 -1.85 -10.40
N GLU A 60 11.39 -0.71 -11.03
CA GLU A 60 11.81 -0.65 -12.43
C GLU A 60 13.07 -1.50 -12.68
N ASP A 61 14.11 -1.34 -11.84
CA ASP A 61 15.36 -2.07 -11.95
C ASP A 61 15.17 -3.58 -11.80
N VAL A 62 14.44 -4.02 -10.78
CA VAL A 62 14.17 -5.45 -10.51
C VAL A 62 13.39 -6.09 -11.65
N LEU A 63 12.31 -5.46 -12.11
CA LEU A 63 11.48 -6.01 -13.18
C LEU A 63 12.24 -6.07 -14.52
N THR A 64 13.04 -5.05 -14.81
CA THR A 64 13.89 -5.03 -16.01
C THR A 64 14.94 -6.14 -15.95
N GLN A 65 15.66 -6.26 -14.82
CA GLN A 65 16.78 -7.21 -14.71
C GLN A 65 16.32 -8.68 -14.63
N GLN A 66 15.21 -8.95 -13.92
CA GLN A 66 14.77 -10.33 -13.68
C GLN A 66 13.81 -10.84 -14.74
N LEU A 67 12.98 -9.97 -15.33
CA LEU A 67 11.93 -10.37 -16.27
C LEU A 67 12.08 -9.76 -17.67
N THR A 68 13.07 -8.90 -17.91
CA THR A 68 13.17 -8.11 -19.16
C THR A 68 11.90 -7.30 -19.43
N LEU A 69 11.30 -6.76 -18.36
CA LEU A 69 10.02 -6.05 -18.41
C LEU A 69 10.25 -4.55 -18.21
N ASP A 70 10.29 -3.81 -19.32
CA ASP A 70 10.44 -2.36 -19.31
C ASP A 70 9.10 -1.65 -19.06
N VAL A 71 9.17 -0.48 -18.41
CA VAL A 71 7.98 0.37 -18.20
C VAL A 71 7.46 0.88 -19.56
N ILE A 72 6.16 0.73 -19.81
CA ILE A 72 5.52 1.27 -21.02
C ILE A 72 5.34 2.79 -20.87
N ARG A 73 4.87 3.20 -19.69
CA ARG A 73 4.61 4.60 -19.37
C ARG A 73 4.81 4.87 -17.89
N ARG A 74 5.54 5.94 -17.60
CA ARG A 74 5.72 6.48 -16.25
C ARG A 74 5.00 7.82 -16.14
N GLU A 75 4.13 7.95 -15.15
CA GLU A 75 3.45 9.20 -14.80
C GLU A 75 3.77 9.62 -13.37
N GLY A 76 3.66 10.92 -13.06
CA GLY A 76 3.83 11.39 -11.69
C GLY A 76 3.75 12.90 -11.57
N LYS A 77 3.48 13.37 -10.33
CA LYS A 77 3.46 14.80 -10.00
C LYS A 77 4.86 15.31 -9.70
N ALA A 78 5.13 16.55 -10.09
CA ALA A 78 6.39 17.23 -9.77
C ALA A 78 6.68 17.13 -8.25
N GLY A 79 7.88 16.66 -7.91
CA GLY A 79 8.30 16.39 -6.53
C GLY A 79 8.28 14.92 -6.11
N GLY A 80 7.61 14.01 -6.84
CA GLY A 80 7.57 12.60 -6.46
C GLY A 80 6.58 12.28 -5.33
N ARG A 81 5.52 13.10 -5.18
CA ARG A 81 4.40 12.80 -4.26
C ARG A 81 3.65 11.53 -4.63
N TRP A 82 3.57 11.23 -5.93
CA TRP A 82 3.08 9.96 -6.45
C TRP A 82 3.70 9.68 -7.82
N VAL A 83 3.83 8.40 -8.13
CA VAL A 83 4.31 7.87 -9.40
C VAL A 83 3.48 6.65 -9.78
N LEU A 84 3.14 6.56 -11.05
CA LEU A 84 2.44 5.43 -11.65
C LEU A 84 3.32 4.82 -12.74
N LEU A 85 3.54 3.51 -12.66
CA LEU A 85 4.26 2.72 -13.66
C LEU A 85 3.25 1.79 -14.35
N ASP A 86 3.11 1.96 -15.65
CA ASP A 86 2.23 1.15 -16.49
C ASP A 86 3.04 0.09 -17.23
N TYR A 87 2.69 -1.18 -17.02
CA TYR A 87 3.24 -2.35 -17.70
C TYR A 87 2.20 -3.04 -18.61
N GLY A 88 1.07 -2.39 -18.86
CA GLY A 88 -0.04 -2.87 -19.68
C GLY A 88 -0.96 -3.83 -18.93
N HIS A 89 -0.43 -4.99 -18.53
CA HIS A 89 -1.21 -6.02 -17.83
C HIS A 89 -1.37 -5.75 -16.33
N PHE A 90 -0.48 -4.96 -15.75
CA PHE A 90 -0.61 -4.48 -14.39
C PHE A 90 -0.05 -3.07 -14.27
N VAL A 91 -0.47 -2.38 -13.22
CA VAL A 91 -0.03 -1.02 -12.91
C VAL A 91 0.54 -0.99 -11.49
N VAL A 92 1.64 -0.28 -11.30
CA VAL A 92 2.21 -0.01 -9.98
C VAL A 92 1.97 1.46 -9.63
N HIS A 93 1.37 1.71 -8.46
CA HIS A 93 1.11 3.03 -7.93
C HIS A 93 1.87 3.22 -6.60
N VAL A 94 2.87 4.08 -6.62
CA VAL A 94 3.68 4.41 -5.43
C VAL A 94 3.38 5.84 -5.03
N GLN A 95 3.08 6.08 -3.76
CA GLN A 95 2.69 7.40 -3.29
C GLN A 95 3.18 7.71 -1.89
N HIS A 96 3.17 8.99 -1.55
CA HIS A 96 3.34 9.43 -0.17
C HIS A 96 2.16 8.96 0.70
N GLU A 97 2.43 8.52 1.92
CA GLU A 97 1.41 8.03 2.87
C GLU A 97 0.26 9.04 3.09
N GLU A 98 0.58 10.33 3.25
CA GLU A 98 -0.42 11.40 3.38
C GLU A 98 -1.38 11.50 2.18
N GLU A 99 -0.91 11.24 0.96
CA GLU A 99 -1.77 11.28 -0.23
C GLU A 99 -2.75 10.10 -0.22
N ARG A 100 -2.36 8.96 0.37
CA ARG A 100 -3.22 7.77 0.45
C ARG A 100 -4.41 8.04 1.34
N VAL A 101 -4.15 8.67 2.48
CA VAL A 101 -5.17 9.09 3.44
C VAL A 101 -6.07 10.16 2.81
N PHE A 102 -5.49 11.17 2.16
CA PHE A 102 -6.25 12.29 1.60
C PHE A 102 -7.21 11.87 0.48
N TYR A 103 -6.76 11.02 -0.45
CA TYR A 103 -7.62 10.53 -1.55
C TYR A 103 -8.45 9.30 -1.17
N ALA A 104 -8.21 8.72 0.01
CA ALA A 104 -8.86 7.50 0.50
C ALA A 104 -8.90 6.39 -0.56
N LEU A 105 -7.77 6.17 -1.24
CA LEU A 105 -7.69 5.28 -2.41
C LEU A 105 -8.09 3.84 -2.09
N ASP A 106 -7.91 3.41 -0.83
CA ASP A 106 -8.37 2.10 -0.37
C ASP A 106 -9.88 1.90 -0.56
N ARG A 107 -10.68 2.97 -0.59
CA ARG A 107 -12.12 2.90 -0.86
C ARG A 107 -12.45 2.55 -2.31
N LEU A 108 -11.56 2.86 -3.26
CA LEU A 108 -11.76 2.55 -4.67
C LEU A 108 -11.65 1.04 -4.92
N TRP A 109 -10.82 0.36 -4.12
CA TRP A 109 -10.45 -1.04 -4.33
C TRP A 109 -11.01 -2.00 -3.28
N LYS A 110 -11.82 -1.50 -2.33
CA LYS A 110 -12.38 -2.28 -1.22
C LYS A 110 -13.15 -3.55 -1.65
N ASP A 111 -13.72 -3.53 -2.85
CA ASP A 111 -14.52 -4.63 -3.40
C ASP A 111 -13.72 -5.51 -4.38
N ALA A 112 -12.44 -5.18 -4.61
CA ALA A 112 -11.54 -5.92 -5.48
C ALA A 112 -10.86 -7.06 -4.70
N PRO A 113 -10.79 -8.29 -5.26
CA PRO A 113 -10.06 -9.38 -4.62
C PRO A 113 -8.58 -9.04 -4.43
N LEU A 114 -8.04 -9.36 -3.25
CA LEU A 114 -6.61 -9.19 -2.98
C LEU A 114 -5.79 -10.30 -3.66
N VAL A 115 -4.60 -9.92 -4.12
CA VAL A 115 -3.61 -10.82 -4.71
C VAL A 115 -2.55 -11.14 -3.66
N ASP A 116 -2.34 -12.42 -3.40
CA ASP A 116 -1.31 -12.86 -2.46
C ASP A 116 0.11 -12.64 -3.04
N LEU A 117 0.81 -11.68 -2.44
CA LEU A 117 2.19 -11.34 -2.80
C LEU A 117 3.24 -12.21 -2.11
N GLY A 118 2.87 -12.99 -1.08
CA GLY A 118 3.81 -13.79 -0.30
C GLY A 118 4.83 -12.96 0.49
N LEU A 119 4.54 -11.69 0.77
CA LEU A 119 5.35 -10.85 1.63
C LEU A 119 5.20 -11.35 3.08
N ALA A 120 6.30 -11.44 3.82
CA ALA A 120 6.23 -11.79 5.24
C ALA A 120 5.38 -10.76 5.99
N ASP A 121 4.41 -11.21 6.79
CA ASP A 121 3.48 -10.37 7.55
C ASP A 121 4.23 -9.29 8.32
N GLY A 122 4.25 -8.09 7.74
CA GLY A 122 5.14 -7.03 8.19
C GLY A 122 4.63 -5.64 7.87
N VAL A 123 3.36 -5.48 7.48
CA VAL A 123 2.62 -4.20 7.50
C VAL A 123 1.12 -4.49 7.60
N ALA A 124 0.69 -5.16 8.67
CA ALA A 124 -0.71 -5.09 9.06
C ALA A 124 -0.94 -3.70 9.66
N ALA A 125 -1.78 -2.91 9.00
CA ALA A 125 -2.32 -1.68 9.55
C ALA A 125 -2.76 -1.93 10.99
N ASP A 126 -2.25 -1.07 11.88
CA ASP A 126 -2.73 -0.92 13.25
C ASP A 126 -4.26 -0.77 13.22
N GLU A 127 -4.98 -1.83 13.59
CA GLU A 127 -6.36 -1.72 14.00
C GLU A 127 -6.38 -1.03 15.38
N GLY A 128 -6.18 0.29 15.35
CA GLY A 128 -6.41 1.19 16.46
C GLY A 128 -7.90 1.27 16.80
N GLY A 129 -8.43 0.20 17.38
CA GLY A 129 -9.75 0.10 17.97
C GLY A 129 -9.64 -0.07 19.48
N SER A 130 -9.24 0.98 20.19
CA SER A 130 -9.42 1.06 21.65
C SER A 130 -10.92 1.16 21.94
N ALA A 131 -11.56 0.00 22.13
CA ALA A 131 -12.87 -0.08 22.76
C ALA A 131 -12.66 0.00 24.27
N VAL A 132 -12.92 1.20 24.79
CA VAL A 132 -13.08 1.52 26.21
C VAL A 132 -14.08 0.55 26.85
N ASP A 133 -13.67 -0.13 27.93
CA ASP A 133 -14.57 -0.86 28.84
C ASP A 133 -15.56 0.14 29.48
N PRO A 134 -16.89 -0.02 29.31
CA PRO A 134 -17.86 0.90 29.89
C PRO A 134 -18.30 0.53 31.32
N ASP A 135 -17.58 -0.31 32.05
CA ASP A 135 -17.97 -0.76 33.40
C ASP A 135 -16.98 -0.36 34.50
N GLU A 136 -16.67 0.94 34.61
CA GLU A 136 -16.16 1.48 35.87
C GLU A 136 -17.12 2.58 36.37
N GLY A 137 -18.05 2.17 37.23
CA GLY A 137 -18.99 3.04 37.92
C GLY A 137 -18.28 4.12 38.75
N PRO A 138 -18.97 5.22 39.10
CA PRO A 138 -18.35 6.41 39.65
C PRO A 138 -17.75 6.11 41.03
N ARG A 139 -16.41 6.21 41.14
CA ARG A 139 -15.73 6.19 42.43
C ARG A 139 -15.95 7.53 43.11
N ASP A 140 -16.78 7.49 44.14
CA ASP A 140 -17.09 8.58 45.04
C ASP A 140 -15.79 9.04 45.75
N TRP A 141 -15.25 10.18 45.33
CA TRP A 141 -14.07 10.80 45.93
C TRP A 141 -14.52 11.99 46.78
N THR A 142 -14.43 11.83 48.10
CA THR A 142 -14.57 12.95 49.05
C THR A 142 -13.18 13.44 49.47
N PRO A 143 -12.84 14.73 49.28
CA PRO A 143 -11.61 15.26 49.85
C PRO A 143 -11.77 15.42 51.37
N SER A 144 -10.94 14.69 52.11
CA SER A 144 -10.74 14.93 53.54
C SER A 144 -10.05 16.27 53.73
N ARG A 145 -10.74 17.15 54.44
CA ARG A 145 -10.34 18.51 54.77
C ARG A 145 -9.27 18.44 55.86
N ASP A 146 -8.10 19.02 55.58
CA ASP A 146 -7.14 19.41 56.60
C ASP A 146 -7.85 20.17 57.73
N GLN A 147 -7.61 19.75 58.97
CA GLN A 147 -7.83 20.55 60.17
C GLN A 147 -6.61 20.39 61.08
N ASP A 148 -6.13 21.55 61.52
CA ASP A 148 -5.05 21.88 62.47
C ASP A 148 -4.74 20.86 63.58
#